data_AF-A0A959FQV4-F1
#
_entry.id   AF-A0A959FQV4-F1
#
_cell.length_a   1.000
_cell.length_b   1.000
_cell.length_c   1.000
_cell.angle_alpha   90.00
_cell.angle_beta   90.00
_cell.angle_gamma   90.00
#
_symmetry.space_group_name_H-M   'P 1'
#
loop_
_entity.id
_entity.type
_entity.pdbx_description
1 polymer ?
#
loop_
_entity_poly.entity_id
_entity_poly.type
_entity_poly.pdbx_seq_one_letter_code
_entity_poly.pdbx_strand_id
1 'polypeptide(L)'
;MNRYLWTLAATLLFSCALAAQSAFTVRVGTFLEVRAQDFDPIRPLGFLYKLPAEGNLQQVFLGGYTTEAAADQVAQRLRQQGFSNAQTVTRNLGEGQQVIVIQIATRYANRTIDWESLQRAGDLYVLLENETIKVVTGVYNSIEQANGTLPAIQQLGYADAFIKRVNSAALLPVTGFSTGLKEALIPLDFAENTGTRTTQQPSTQASPQPTTTPRTVPTNMEETDARIVPRSPNVTAGAVQPAVSQPTAVARATALPEIRMRVKRRSALELQKVMQAQGYYTSTLDGYYGPGTTQAYETILQQDPTLRKYRLLATEMPPAEPTTTPNRLQAAINDLLTDPQAPMVVESADAPVAKAYQAYLLFRSLGPNYDVNNLMNQAISEAFASAAARQRTSFDYRASYAYPDLGQLILHLHYIHAANPDGLSIPCWLSYEHPDETAAARAALGATATNLPMEACDPLLAWPEIALLRTIAMDMTPQARTLQDRLNADAGRRSQLYLASQPLTGEAIRELESWYQRLWVNLNNWGIGDPLHADIIKALKVAFYQSEVRLEDYFMDQGFDDEQAKSLALATLQTIVGTPLDRFE
;
A
#
# COMPACT_ATOMS: atom_id res chain seq x y z
N MET A 1 -12.36 -55.50 36.78
CA MET A 1 -11.71 -54.23 37.18
C MET A 1 -10.20 -54.46 37.22
N ASN A 2 -9.27 -53.60 36.79
CA ASN A 2 -9.24 -52.45 35.86
C ASN A 2 -7.85 -52.55 35.17
N ARG A 3 -7.61 -52.42 33.85
CA ARG A 3 -8.34 -51.85 32.71
C ARG A 3 -8.56 -50.32 32.70
N TYR A 4 -7.80 -49.56 33.49
CA TYR A 4 -7.71 -48.09 33.42
C TYR A 4 -6.29 -47.60 33.77
N LEU A 5 -5.27 -47.98 32.97
CA LEU A 5 -3.87 -47.58 33.25
C LEU A 5 -2.96 -47.51 32.00
N TRP A 6 -3.54 -47.44 30.80
CA TRP A 6 -2.82 -47.40 29.51
C TRP A 6 -3.35 -46.32 28.54
N THR A 7 -4.10 -45.34 29.05
CA THR A 7 -4.74 -44.27 28.26
C THR A 7 -4.47 -42.89 28.88
N LEU A 8 -3.19 -42.60 29.17
CA LEU A 8 -2.73 -41.31 29.69
C LEU A 8 -1.35 -40.91 29.13
N ALA A 9 -1.03 -41.41 27.93
CA ALA A 9 0.25 -41.19 27.23
C ALA A 9 0.04 -41.07 25.70
N ALA A 10 -1.03 -40.41 25.27
CA ALA A 10 -1.45 -40.33 23.86
C ALA A 10 -2.03 -38.95 23.44
N THR A 11 -1.80 -37.90 24.22
CA THR A 11 -2.27 -36.53 23.95
C THR A 11 -1.16 -35.48 24.05
N LEU A 12 0.07 -35.88 23.74
CA LEU A 12 1.13 -34.95 23.35
C LEU A 12 0.85 -34.50 21.91
N LEU A 13 -0.14 -33.60 21.77
CA LEU A 13 -0.58 -33.08 20.48
C LEU A 13 0.58 -32.36 19.80
N PHE A 14 0.74 -32.64 18.51
CA PHE A 14 1.86 -32.20 17.70
C PHE A 14 1.71 -30.70 17.38
N SER A 15 2.14 -29.83 18.29
CA SER A 15 2.33 -28.41 18.04
C SER A 15 3.48 -28.20 17.06
N CYS A 16 3.26 -28.55 15.80
CA CYS A 16 4.09 -28.14 14.68
C CYS A 16 4.05 -26.62 14.60
N ALA A 17 5.04 -25.97 15.22
CA ALA A 17 5.32 -24.57 14.96
C ALA A 17 5.56 -24.42 13.45
N LEU A 18 4.69 -23.67 12.77
CA LEU A 18 4.91 -23.22 11.41
C LEU A 18 6.05 -22.22 11.44
N ALA A 19 7.28 -22.73 11.45
CA ALA A 19 8.48 -21.93 11.27
C ALA A 19 8.37 -21.19 9.94
N ALA A 20 8.29 -19.86 10.00
CA ALA A 20 8.30 -19.03 8.81
C ALA A 20 9.57 -19.34 8.01
N GLN A 21 9.43 -19.59 6.70
CA GLN A 21 10.55 -19.98 5.86
C GLN A 21 11.43 -18.76 5.58
N SER A 22 12.39 -18.51 6.48
CA SER A 22 13.42 -17.48 6.32
C SER A 22 14.28 -17.81 5.09
N ALA A 23 14.15 -16.99 4.04
CA ALA A 23 15.08 -16.97 2.93
C ALA A 23 16.07 -15.83 3.11
N PHE A 24 17.32 -16.04 2.71
CA PHE A 24 18.40 -15.06 2.83
C PHE A 24 18.92 -14.69 1.44
N THR A 25 19.48 -13.50 1.29
CA THR A 25 20.25 -13.10 0.10
C THR A 25 21.43 -12.23 0.54
N VAL A 26 22.37 -11.95 -0.35
CA VAL A 26 23.47 -11.03 -0.07
C VAL A 26 23.24 -9.74 -0.84
N ARG A 27 23.08 -8.64 -0.11
CA ARG A 27 23.14 -7.29 -0.67
C ARG A 27 24.61 -6.99 -0.98
N VAL A 28 24.95 -6.82 -2.25
CA VAL A 28 26.30 -6.50 -2.75
C VAL A 28 26.65 -5.05 -2.42
N GLY A 29 25.66 -4.16 -2.52
CA GLY A 29 25.76 -2.74 -2.21
C GLY A 29 24.61 -1.92 -2.80
N THR A 30 24.64 -0.62 -2.54
CA THR A 30 23.76 0.38 -3.15
C THR A 30 24.60 1.26 -4.07
N PHE A 31 24.13 1.49 -5.30
CA PHE A 31 24.93 2.09 -6.37
C PHE A 31 24.09 3.06 -7.22
N LEU A 32 24.75 4.05 -7.82
CA LEU A 32 24.18 4.91 -8.85
C LEU A 32 24.48 4.30 -10.24
N GLU A 33 23.51 4.29 -11.15
CA GLU A 33 23.66 3.89 -12.58
C GLU A 33 24.39 2.54 -12.84
N VAL A 34 23.94 1.45 -12.20
CA VAL A 34 24.55 0.12 -12.37
C VAL A 34 24.44 -0.44 -13.79
N ARG A 35 25.58 -0.89 -14.34
CA ARG A 35 25.63 -1.66 -15.60
C ARG A 35 25.85 -3.14 -15.29
N ALA A 36 25.38 -4.00 -16.17
CA ALA A 36 25.46 -5.45 -15.98
C ALA A 36 26.90 -5.97 -15.87
N GLN A 37 27.84 -5.31 -16.54
CA GLN A 37 29.25 -5.70 -16.68
C GLN A 37 30.09 -5.39 -15.43
N ASP A 38 29.68 -4.40 -14.62
CA ASP A 38 30.41 -3.96 -13.42
C ASP A 38 30.45 -5.07 -12.33
N PHE A 39 29.64 -6.12 -12.50
CA PHE A 39 29.49 -7.26 -11.60
C PHE A 39 29.91 -8.59 -12.23
N ASP A 40 30.48 -8.60 -13.44
CA ASP A 40 30.94 -9.82 -14.11
C ASP A 40 31.90 -10.69 -13.26
N PRO A 41 32.84 -10.13 -12.46
CA PRO A 41 33.70 -10.90 -11.56
C PRO A 41 32.95 -11.67 -10.44
N ILE A 42 31.70 -11.29 -10.13
CA ILE A 42 30.90 -11.88 -9.05
C ILE A 42 29.75 -12.78 -9.56
N ARG A 43 29.42 -12.75 -10.86
CA ARG A 43 28.41 -13.64 -11.47
C ARG A 43 28.61 -15.14 -11.14
N PRO A 44 29.84 -15.70 -11.06
CA PRO A 44 30.03 -17.11 -10.70
C PRO A 44 29.64 -17.46 -9.25
N LEU A 45 29.44 -16.46 -8.38
CA LEU A 45 29.09 -16.64 -6.97
C LEU A 45 27.57 -16.69 -6.71
N GLY A 46 26.72 -16.32 -7.67
CA GLY A 46 25.26 -16.34 -7.50
C GLY A 46 24.50 -15.66 -8.65
N PHE A 47 23.18 -15.85 -8.70
CA PHE A 47 22.33 -15.09 -9.62
C PHE A 47 22.32 -13.61 -9.22
N LEU A 48 22.79 -12.75 -10.12
CA LEU A 48 22.81 -11.30 -9.93
C LEU A 48 21.44 -10.71 -10.27
N TYR A 49 20.90 -9.89 -9.38
CA TYR A 49 19.71 -9.08 -9.65
C TYR A 49 19.80 -7.71 -8.97
N LYS A 50 18.89 -6.80 -9.31
CA LYS A 50 18.79 -5.48 -8.68
C LYS A 50 17.35 -5.15 -8.33
N LEU A 51 17.17 -4.36 -7.28
CA LEU A 51 15.92 -3.71 -6.92
C LEU A 51 16.15 -2.18 -6.89
N PRO A 52 15.13 -1.35 -7.14
CA PRO A 52 15.23 0.09 -6.94
C PRO A 52 15.53 0.42 -5.47
N ALA A 53 16.15 1.58 -5.26
CA ALA A 53 16.30 2.23 -3.96
C ALA A 53 15.97 3.72 -4.13
N GLU A 54 16.07 4.51 -3.06
CA GLU A 54 15.72 5.93 -3.06
C GLU A 54 16.44 6.73 -4.18
N GLY A 55 15.69 7.57 -4.89
CA GLY A 55 16.17 8.33 -6.04
C GLY A 55 16.66 7.45 -7.19
N ASN A 56 17.79 7.81 -7.79
CA ASN A 56 18.40 7.06 -8.91
C ASN A 56 19.24 5.85 -8.44
N LEU A 57 19.14 5.45 -7.16
CA LEU A 57 19.94 4.38 -6.60
C LEU A 57 19.36 2.99 -6.91
N GLN A 58 20.23 2.00 -6.91
CA GLN A 58 19.94 0.62 -7.24
C GLN A 58 20.62 -0.27 -6.20
N GLN A 59 19.85 -1.07 -5.46
CA GLN A 59 20.41 -2.09 -4.57
C GLN A 59 20.65 -3.36 -5.39
N VAL A 60 21.91 -3.81 -5.41
CA VAL A 60 22.32 -5.01 -6.14
C VAL A 60 22.42 -6.18 -5.17
N PHE A 61 21.87 -7.33 -5.57
CA PHE A 61 21.75 -8.53 -4.77
C PHE A 61 22.32 -9.75 -5.51
N LEU A 62 22.76 -10.74 -4.74
CA LEU A 62 23.42 -11.94 -5.26
C LEU A 62 22.91 -13.22 -4.59
N GLY A 63 22.25 -14.06 -5.37
CA GLY A 63 21.78 -15.39 -4.96
C GLY A 63 20.60 -15.38 -4.00
N GLY A 64 20.23 -16.56 -3.51
CA GLY A 64 19.19 -16.75 -2.51
C GLY A 64 19.41 -18.07 -1.78
N TYR A 65 19.42 -18.04 -0.44
CA TYR A 65 19.96 -19.10 0.39
C TYR A 65 18.95 -19.52 1.47
N THR A 66 18.97 -20.79 1.84
CA THR A 66 18.06 -21.34 2.87
C THR A 66 18.62 -21.23 4.29
N THR A 67 19.82 -20.65 4.45
CA THR A 67 20.44 -20.38 5.76
C THR A 67 21.27 -19.09 5.70
N GLU A 68 21.31 -18.36 6.82
CA GLU A 68 22.11 -17.14 7.00
C GLU A 68 23.61 -17.43 6.77
N ALA A 69 24.13 -18.50 7.36
CA ALA A 69 25.53 -18.91 7.24
C ALA A 69 25.99 -19.19 5.79
N ALA A 70 25.09 -19.61 4.90
CA ALA A 70 25.41 -19.78 3.47
C ALA A 70 25.51 -18.43 2.74
N ALA A 71 24.63 -17.47 3.08
CA ALA A 71 24.73 -16.10 2.58
C ALA A 71 25.99 -15.40 3.12
N ASP A 72 26.32 -15.56 4.40
CA ASP A 72 27.51 -14.96 5.02
C ASP A 72 28.81 -15.38 4.35
N GLN A 73 28.94 -16.65 3.94
CA GLN A 73 30.11 -17.11 3.19
C GLN A 73 30.27 -16.38 1.85
N VAL A 74 29.16 -16.06 1.18
CA VAL A 74 29.18 -15.28 -0.07
C VAL A 74 29.43 -13.80 0.21
N ALA A 75 28.85 -13.22 1.27
CA ALA A 75 29.14 -11.86 1.72
C ALA A 75 30.60 -11.65 2.13
N GLN A 76 31.26 -12.68 2.68
CA GLN A 76 32.70 -12.68 2.97
C GLN A 76 33.54 -12.71 1.68
N ARG A 77 33.19 -13.55 0.70
CA ARG A 77 33.88 -13.60 -0.62
C ARG A 77 33.75 -12.29 -1.38
N LEU A 78 32.57 -11.66 -1.36
CA LEU A 78 32.33 -10.36 -1.98
C LEU A 78 33.18 -9.24 -1.34
N ARG A 79 33.29 -9.22 0.00
CA ARG A 79 34.19 -8.29 0.70
C ARG A 79 35.66 -8.50 0.32
N GLN A 80 36.10 -9.75 0.14
CA GLN A 80 37.44 -10.07 -0.37
C GLN A 80 37.66 -9.63 -1.83
N GLN A 81 36.59 -9.51 -2.63
CA GLN A 81 36.62 -8.99 -4.00
C GLN A 81 36.39 -7.46 -4.10
N GLY A 82 36.45 -6.73 -2.97
CA GLY A 82 36.37 -5.27 -2.93
C GLY A 82 34.98 -4.69 -2.64
N PHE A 83 33.93 -5.51 -2.58
CA PHE A 83 32.59 -5.07 -2.19
C PHE A 83 32.50 -4.96 -0.66
N SER A 84 33.14 -3.94 -0.09
CA SER A 84 33.28 -3.72 1.37
C SER A 84 31.96 -3.77 2.13
N ASN A 85 30.88 -3.32 1.49
CA ASN A 85 29.55 -3.17 2.07
C ASN A 85 28.67 -4.41 1.86
N ALA A 86 29.23 -5.51 1.34
CA ALA A 86 28.46 -6.72 1.07
C ALA A 86 28.06 -7.44 2.36
N GLN A 87 26.75 -7.61 2.54
CA GLN A 87 26.13 -8.14 3.76
C GLN A 87 24.98 -9.09 3.46
N THR A 88 24.77 -10.06 4.35
CA THR A 88 23.56 -10.88 4.38
C THR A 88 22.35 -10.01 4.75
N VAL A 89 21.21 -10.30 4.12
CA VAL A 89 19.89 -9.75 4.49
C VAL A 89 18.81 -10.84 4.35
N THR A 90 17.81 -10.80 5.22
CA THR A 90 16.65 -11.68 5.16
C THR A 90 15.66 -11.17 4.12
N ARG A 91 15.19 -12.03 3.21
CA ARG A 91 14.04 -11.75 2.33
C ARG A 91 12.76 -12.00 3.10
N ASN A 92 11.90 -10.99 3.25
CA ASN A 92 10.55 -11.23 3.74
C ASN A 92 9.74 -11.98 2.66
N LEU A 93 9.30 -13.20 2.97
CA LEU A 93 8.38 -13.97 2.13
C LEU A 93 6.93 -13.90 2.65
N GLY A 94 6.67 -13.26 3.79
CA GLY A 94 5.35 -13.20 4.41
C GLY A 94 4.32 -12.36 3.64
N GLU A 95 4.77 -11.42 2.81
CA GLU A 95 3.91 -10.55 1.98
C GLU A 95 3.47 -11.21 0.66
N GLY A 96 4.08 -12.33 0.27
CA GLY A 96 3.83 -12.99 -1.00
C GLY A 96 2.68 -14.00 -0.98
N GLN A 97 1.89 -14.01 -2.05
CA GLN A 97 0.73 -14.89 -2.22
C GLN A 97 1.12 -16.22 -2.89
N GLN A 98 0.28 -17.25 -2.75
CA GLN A 98 0.47 -18.53 -3.45
C GLN A 98 0.00 -18.43 -4.91
N VAL A 99 0.96 -18.30 -5.83
CA VAL A 99 0.73 -18.24 -7.27
C VAL A 99 1.12 -19.55 -7.96
N ILE A 100 0.57 -19.79 -9.16
CA ILE A 100 0.90 -20.93 -10.00
C ILE A 100 1.88 -20.47 -11.08
N VAL A 101 2.96 -21.22 -11.30
CA VAL A 101 3.96 -20.94 -12.34
C VAL A 101 4.33 -22.22 -13.08
N ILE A 102 4.89 -22.11 -14.30
CA ILE A 102 5.40 -23.25 -15.06
C ILE A 102 6.93 -23.23 -15.01
N GLN A 103 7.54 -24.22 -14.34
CA GLN A 103 8.99 -24.36 -14.30
C GLN A 103 9.48 -24.99 -15.60
N ILE A 104 10.32 -24.28 -16.35
CA ILE A 104 10.86 -24.71 -17.66
C ILE A 104 12.31 -25.18 -17.58
N ALA A 105 13.04 -24.82 -16.53
CA ALA A 105 14.41 -25.26 -16.33
C ALA A 105 14.85 -25.21 -14.86
N THR A 106 15.89 -25.99 -14.54
CA THR A 106 16.76 -25.73 -13.39
C THR A 106 18.20 -25.60 -13.90
N ARG A 107 18.94 -24.65 -13.35
CA ARG A 107 20.33 -24.31 -13.67
C ARG A 107 21.12 -24.09 -12.37
N TYR A 108 22.43 -23.93 -12.47
CA TYR A 108 23.33 -23.69 -11.34
C TYR A 108 24.07 -22.36 -11.54
N ALA A 109 24.23 -21.58 -10.48
CA ALA A 109 24.85 -20.24 -10.56
C ALA A 109 26.30 -20.24 -11.06
N ASN A 110 27.03 -21.36 -10.87
CA ASN A 110 28.40 -21.56 -11.35
C ASN A 110 28.51 -22.00 -12.82
N ARG A 111 27.41 -21.96 -13.60
CA ARG A 111 27.37 -22.29 -15.03
C ARG A 111 26.77 -21.15 -15.85
N THR A 112 27.29 -20.95 -17.06
CA THR A 112 26.66 -20.10 -18.07
C THR A 112 25.24 -20.60 -18.35
N ILE A 113 24.27 -19.69 -18.29
CA ILE A 113 22.88 -19.96 -18.65
C ILE A 113 22.63 -19.35 -20.03
N ASP A 114 22.19 -20.17 -20.97
CA ASP A 114 21.61 -19.70 -22.22
C ASP A 114 20.23 -19.12 -21.94
N TRP A 115 20.17 -17.79 -21.81
CA TRP A 115 18.93 -17.05 -21.61
C TRP A 115 18.16 -16.82 -22.91
N GLU A 116 18.83 -16.85 -24.07
CA GLU A 116 18.21 -16.55 -25.37
C GLU A 116 17.29 -17.69 -25.83
N SER A 117 17.67 -18.95 -25.60
CA SER A 117 16.71 -20.04 -25.78
C SER A 117 15.54 -19.92 -24.81
N LEU A 118 15.82 -19.77 -23.51
CA LEU A 118 14.80 -19.71 -22.44
C LEU A 118 13.76 -18.59 -22.65
N GLN A 119 14.16 -17.41 -23.14
CA GLN A 119 13.26 -16.27 -23.36
C GLN A 119 12.15 -16.56 -24.40
N ARG A 120 12.28 -17.62 -25.22
CA ARG A 120 11.21 -18.09 -26.11
C ARG A 120 9.97 -18.59 -25.37
N ALA A 121 10.08 -18.83 -24.06
CA ALA A 121 8.95 -19.19 -23.21
C ALA A 121 8.05 -18.00 -22.82
N GLY A 122 8.44 -16.75 -23.16
CA GLY A 122 7.80 -15.53 -22.67
C GLY A 122 8.50 -14.99 -21.42
N ASP A 123 7.78 -14.21 -20.62
CA ASP A 123 8.34 -13.55 -19.43
C ASP A 123 8.91 -14.57 -18.44
N LEU A 124 10.19 -14.36 -18.08
CA LEU A 124 10.95 -15.25 -17.23
C LEU A 124 11.12 -14.72 -15.82
N TYR A 125 10.95 -15.61 -14.86
CA TYR A 125 11.26 -15.38 -13.45
C TYR A 125 12.17 -16.49 -12.94
N VAL A 126 12.92 -16.21 -11.87
CA VAL A 126 13.71 -17.23 -11.17
C VAL A 126 13.30 -17.36 -9.71
N LEU A 127 13.42 -18.59 -9.22
CA LEU A 127 13.41 -18.94 -7.80
C LEU A 127 14.83 -19.39 -7.44
N LEU A 128 15.42 -18.75 -6.44
CA LEU A 128 16.80 -18.98 -6.01
C LEU A 128 16.80 -19.85 -4.75
N GLU A 129 17.51 -20.97 -4.80
CA GLU A 129 17.59 -21.93 -3.70
C GLU A 129 19.01 -22.48 -3.61
N ASN A 130 19.82 -21.81 -2.78
CA ASN A 130 21.26 -21.97 -2.65
C ASN A 130 21.96 -21.79 -4.00
N GLU A 131 22.69 -22.80 -4.50
CA GLU A 131 23.35 -22.71 -5.81
C GLU A 131 22.39 -22.92 -7.01
N THR A 132 21.13 -23.29 -6.77
CA THR A 132 20.16 -23.60 -7.84
C THR A 132 19.32 -22.39 -8.25
N ILE A 133 19.15 -22.26 -9.56
CA ILE A 133 18.35 -21.23 -10.22
C ILE A 133 17.23 -21.97 -10.97
N LYS A 134 16.01 -21.92 -10.44
CA LYS A 134 14.84 -22.59 -11.01
C LYS A 134 14.11 -21.56 -11.87
N VAL A 135 14.19 -21.70 -13.20
CA VAL A 135 13.61 -20.75 -14.17
C VAL A 135 12.16 -21.15 -14.43
N VAL A 136 11.26 -20.19 -14.29
CA VAL A 136 9.83 -20.35 -14.48
C VAL A 136 9.31 -19.31 -15.47
N THR A 137 8.21 -19.62 -16.15
CA THR A 137 7.43 -18.70 -16.97
C THR A 137 5.96 -18.71 -16.55
N GLY A 138 5.28 -17.60 -16.81
CA GLY A 138 3.87 -17.37 -16.50
C GLY A 138 3.58 -17.28 -15.00
N VAL A 139 2.67 -16.37 -14.65
CA VAL A 139 2.09 -16.27 -13.30
C VAL A 139 0.57 -16.40 -13.46
N TYR A 140 0.03 -17.52 -12.99
CA TYR A 140 -1.37 -17.90 -13.17
C TYR A 140 -2.08 -17.93 -11.82
N ASN A 141 -3.37 -17.55 -11.83
CA ASN A 141 -4.20 -17.53 -10.63
C ASN A 141 -4.79 -18.91 -10.30
N SER A 142 -4.72 -19.87 -11.24
CA SER A 142 -5.27 -21.21 -11.06
C SER A 142 -4.45 -22.29 -11.80
N ILE A 143 -4.61 -23.56 -11.39
CA ILE A 143 -3.92 -24.69 -12.04
C ILE A 143 -4.52 -24.97 -13.43
N GLU A 144 -5.80 -24.67 -13.61
CA GLU A 144 -6.54 -24.84 -14.86
C GLU A 144 -6.01 -23.89 -15.94
N GLN A 145 -5.71 -22.63 -15.58
CA GLN A 145 -5.05 -21.67 -16.47
C GLN A 145 -3.66 -22.17 -16.90
N ALA A 146 -2.84 -22.61 -15.94
CA ALA A 146 -1.50 -23.13 -16.23
C ALA A 146 -1.54 -24.43 -17.07
N ASN A 147 -2.50 -25.33 -16.81
CA ASN A 147 -2.75 -26.52 -17.64
C ASN A 147 -3.15 -26.16 -19.08
N GLY A 148 -3.84 -25.04 -19.29
CA GLY A 148 -4.17 -24.54 -20.62
C GLY A 148 -2.94 -24.08 -21.42
N THR A 149 -1.92 -23.52 -20.75
CA THR A 149 -0.71 -23.01 -21.43
C THR A 149 0.42 -24.04 -21.50
N LEU A 150 0.50 -24.99 -20.57
CA LEU A 150 1.58 -25.98 -20.48
C LEU A 150 1.86 -26.75 -21.80
N PRO A 151 0.86 -27.22 -22.57
CA PRO A 151 1.13 -27.93 -23.84
C PRO A 151 1.82 -27.05 -24.89
N ALA A 152 1.52 -25.74 -24.93
CA ALA A 152 2.17 -24.81 -25.84
C ALA A 152 3.63 -24.58 -25.45
N ILE A 153 3.91 -24.45 -24.14
CA ILE A 153 5.28 -24.34 -23.61
C ILE A 153 6.07 -25.62 -23.90
N GLN A 154 5.46 -26.80 -23.74
CA GLN A 154 6.11 -28.07 -24.11
C GLN A 154 6.41 -28.16 -25.62
N GLN A 155 5.52 -27.66 -26.48
CA GLN A 155 5.74 -27.58 -27.94
C GLN A 155 6.85 -26.60 -28.36
N LEU A 156 7.18 -25.59 -27.55
CA LEU A 156 8.31 -24.69 -27.78
C LEU A 156 9.68 -25.32 -27.47
N GLY A 157 9.71 -26.59 -27.01
CA GLY A 157 10.91 -27.37 -26.73
C GLY A 157 11.12 -27.72 -25.26
N TYR A 158 10.30 -27.18 -24.35
CA TYR A 158 10.39 -27.44 -22.91
C TYR A 158 9.56 -28.67 -22.50
N ALA A 159 9.84 -29.83 -23.10
CA ALA A 159 9.04 -31.05 -22.92
C ALA A 159 8.91 -31.50 -21.45
N ASP A 160 9.95 -31.26 -20.65
CA ASP A 160 10.04 -31.52 -19.21
C ASP A 160 9.54 -30.35 -18.33
N ALA A 161 8.88 -29.35 -18.91
CA ALA A 161 8.21 -28.29 -18.14
C ALA A 161 7.04 -28.83 -17.32
N PHE A 162 6.84 -28.26 -16.12
CA PHE A 162 5.77 -28.67 -15.21
C PHE A 162 5.22 -27.52 -14.34
N ILE A 163 3.99 -27.67 -13.86
CA ILE A 163 3.28 -26.67 -13.06
C ILE A 163 3.69 -26.78 -11.58
N LYS A 164 3.91 -25.65 -10.92
CA LYS A 164 4.31 -25.57 -9.51
C LYS A 164 3.56 -24.44 -8.78
N ARG A 165 3.21 -24.68 -7.50
CA ARG A 165 2.77 -23.63 -6.57
C ARG A 165 3.97 -22.99 -5.90
N VAL A 166 4.02 -21.65 -5.88
CA VAL A 166 5.15 -20.88 -5.31
C VAL A 166 4.65 -19.62 -4.62
N ASN A 167 5.44 -19.09 -3.69
CA ASN A 167 5.20 -17.79 -3.08
C ASN A 167 5.66 -16.68 -4.05
N SER A 168 4.80 -15.69 -4.34
CA SER A 168 5.10 -14.63 -5.31
C SER A 168 6.28 -13.75 -4.90
N ALA A 169 6.48 -13.49 -3.60
CA ALA A 169 7.62 -12.71 -3.09
C ALA A 169 8.96 -13.47 -3.19
N ALA A 170 8.95 -14.76 -3.54
CA ALA A 170 10.16 -15.52 -3.86
C ALA A 170 10.62 -15.32 -5.32
N LEU A 171 9.69 -15.03 -6.24
CA LEU A 171 9.98 -14.81 -7.66
C LEU A 171 10.84 -13.55 -7.86
N LEU A 172 11.80 -13.62 -8.79
CA LEU A 172 12.61 -12.49 -9.23
C LEU A 172 12.55 -12.41 -10.77
N PRO A 173 12.21 -11.26 -11.37
CA PRO A 173 12.15 -11.14 -12.83
C PRO A 173 13.54 -11.21 -13.46
N VAL A 174 13.64 -11.86 -14.62
CA VAL A 174 14.87 -11.97 -15.40
C VAL A 174 14.97 -10.77 -16.35
N THR A 175 15.84 -9.82 -16.01
CA THR A 175 16.07 -8.58 -16.79
C THR A 175 17.42 -8.59 -17.50
N GLY A 176 17.64 -7.71 -18.49
CA GLY A 176 18.93 -7.53 -19.17
C GLY A 176 20.12 -7.25 -18.23
N PHE A 177 19.88 -6.64 -17.06
CA PHE A 177 20.90 -6.52 -16.01
C PHE A 177 21.33 -7.89 -15.45
N SER A 178 20.34 -8.74 -15.19
CA SER A 178 20.51 -10.07 -14.62
C SER A 178 21.17 -11.02 -15.61
N THR A 179 20.76 -11.00 -16.89
CA THR A 179 21.30 -11.86 -17.95
C THR A 179 22.63 -11.37 -18.53
N GLY A 180 22.88 -10.05 -18.51
CA GLY A 180 23.98 -9.41 -19.25
C GLY A 180 23.67 -9.15 -20.73
N LEU A 181 22.51 -9.56 -21.22
CA LEU A 181 22.07 -9.33 -22.60
C LEU A 181 21.49 -7.91 -22.74
N LYS A 182 21.76 -7.26 -23.87
CA LYS A 182 21.06 -6.03 -24.25
C LYS A 182 19.70 -6.40 -24.83
N GLU A 183 18.63 -5.93 -24.19
CA GLU A 183 17.28 -5.97 -24.75
C GLU A 183 17.24 -5.17 -26.06
N ALA A 184 16.51 -5.67 -27.05
CA ALA A 184 16.38 -5.02 -28.34
C ALA A 184 15.48 -3.77 -28.23
N LEU A 185 15.90 -2.67 -28.86
CA LEU A 185 15.13 -1.43 -28.90
C LEU A 185 13.86 -1.59 -29.74
N ILE A 186 12.74 -1.80 -29.05
CA ILE A 186 11.34 -1.66 -29.52
C ILE A 186 10.96 -2.54 -30.72
N PRO A 187 10.25 -3.66 -30.51
CA PRO A 187 9.45 -4.29 -31.55
C PRO A 187 8.32 -3.34 -32.00
N LEU A 188 8.42 -2.83 -33.23
CA LEU A 188 7.32 -2.14 -33.89
C LEU A 188 6.43 -3.17 -34.58
N ASP A 189 5.39 -3.66 -33.90
CA ASP A 189 4.41 -4.60 -34.46
C ASP A 189 3.50 -3.93 -35.50
N PHE A 190 3.98 -3.88 -36.75
CA PHE A 190 3.19 -3.54 -37.93
C PHE A 190 2.26 -4.70 -38.32
N ALA A 191 1.18 -4.88 -37.58
CA ALA A 191 0.10 -5.82 -37.92
C ALA A 191 -0.80 -5.26 -39.04
N GLU A 192 -0.34 -5.34 -40.29
CA GLU A 192 -1.14 -4.97 -41.47
C GLU A 192 -2.29 -5.98 -41.72
N ASN A 193 -3.35 -5.50 -42.39
CA ASN A 193 -4.57 -6.28 -42.61
C ASN A 193 -4.38 -7.53 -43.48
N THR A 194 -4.91 -8.67 -43.03
CA THR A 194 -5.53 -9.66 -43.94
C THR A 194 -6.82 -10.19 -43.32
N GLY A 195 -7.95 -9.62 -43.74
CA GLY A 195 -9.27 -10.00 -43.24
C GLY A 195 -9.94 -11.10 -44.08
N THR A 196 -10.77 -11.92 -43.45
CA THR A 196 -11.76 -12.74 -44.15
C THR A 196 -13.10 -12.67 -43.44
N ARG A 197 -14.14 -12.21 -44.14
CA ARG A 197 -15.53 -12.34 -43.69
C ARG A 197 -16.00 -13.76 -43.96
N THR A 198 -16.77 -14.35 -43.04
CA THR A 198 -17.82 -15.30 -43.42
C THR A 198 -18.96 -15.23 -42.41
N THR A 199 -20.19 -15.25 -42.92
CA THR A 199 -21.44 -15.16 -42.13
C THR A 199 -22.26 -16.43 -42.30
N GLN A 200 -22.87 -16.97 -41.24
CA GLN A 200 -24.31 -17.31 -41.20
C GLN A 200 -24.80 -17.81 -39.84
N GLN A 201 -26.10 -17.60 -39.63
CA GLN A 201 -26.99 -18.09 -38.55
C GLN A 201 -27.78 -19.33 -39.05
N PRO A 202 -28.79 -19.87 -38.32
CA PRO A 202 -28.92 -20.20 -36.88
C PRO A 202 -29.44 -21.65 -36.67
N SER A 203 -29.70 -22.06 -35.41
CA SER A 203 -30.68 -23.12 -35.09
C SER A 203 -31.33 -22.90 -33.71
N THR A 204 -32.43 -23.61 -33.41
CA THR A 204 -33.44 -23.18 -32.41
C THR A 204 -33.96 -24.33 -31.52
N GLN A 205 -34.60 -23.95 -30.40
CA GLN A 205 -35.60 -24.70 -29.61
C GLN A 205 -35.16 -25.95 -28.80
N ALA A 206 -35.32 -25.87 -27.46
CA ALA A 206 -36.44 -26.49 -26.70
C ALA A 206 -36.04 -27.01 -25.29
N SER A 207 -36.85 -26.68 -24.28
CA SER A 207 -36.89 -27.35 -22.96
C SER A 207 -38.07 -28.34 -22.91
N PRO A 208 -38.12 -29.27 -21.92
CA PRO A 208 -39.03 -29.00 -20.78
C PRO A 208 -38.58 -29.53 -19.39
N GLN A 209 -39.30 -29.05 -18.36
CA GLN A 209 -39.32 -29.47 -16.93
C GLN A 209 -40.36 -30.61 -16.70
N PRO A 210 -40.68 -31.10 -15.46
CA PRO A 210 -40.32 -30.67 -14.08
C PRO A 210 -39.47 -31.75 -13.34
N THR A 211 -39.47 -32.11 -12.04
CA THR A 211 -40.30 -31.91 -10.79
C THR A 211 -39.41 -32.31 -9.56
N THR A 212 -39.65 -32.20 -8.23
CA THR A 212 -40.77 -31.80 -7.33
C THR A 212 -40.22 -31.33 -5.95
N THR A 213 -41.04 -30.65 -5.14
CA THR A 213 -40.90 -30.38 -3.66
C THR A 213 -41.57 -31.50 -2.82
N PRO A 214 -41.45 -31.66 -1.45
CA PRO A 214 -41.72 -30.61 -0.43
C PRO A 214 -41.09 -30.65 1.01
N ARG A 215 -40.84 -29.45 1.55
CA ARG A 215 -41.18 -28.88 2.90
C ARG A 215 -41.38 -29.79 4.15
N THR A 216 -40.69 -29.47 5.27
CA THR A 216 -41.30 -29.33 6.64
C THR A 216 -40.39 -28.60 7.66
N VAL A 217 -41.01 -27.90 8.62
CA VAL A 217 -40.48 -27.07 9.76
C VAL A 217 -41.68 -26.97 10.76
N PRO A 218 -41.59 -27.16 12.12
CA PRO A 218 -41.02 -26.22 13.12
C PRO A 218 -40.34 -26.94 14.35
N THR A 219 -40.05 -26.41 15.57
CA THR A 219 -40.53 -25.22 16.34
C THR A 219 -39.61 -24.83 17.53
N ASN A 220 -39.61 -23.54 17.91
CA ASN A 220 -39.51 -22.90 19.26
C ASN A 220 -38.30 -22.97 20.24
N MET A 221 -37.97 -21.76 20.78
CA MET A 221 -37.72 -21.34 22.19
C MET A 221 -36.48 -21.88 22.97
N GLU A 222 -35.93 -21.26 24.03
CA GLU A 222 -36.10 -19.98 24.80
C GLU A 222 -34.68 -19.35 25.01
N GLU A 223 -34.42 -18.04 25.05
CA GLU A 223 -34.67 -16.97 26.07
C GLU A 223 -34.02 -17.15 27.47
N THR A 224 -32.97 -16.37 27.79
CA THR A 224 -32.86 -15.61 29.07
C THR A 224 -31.70 -14.59 29.10
N ASP A 225 -31.80 -13.64 30.01
CA ASP A 225 -30.94 -12.45 30.22
C ASP A 225 -29.70 -12.71 31.10
N ALA A 226 -28.68 -11.84 30.99
CA ALA A 226 -28.00 -11.23 32.16
C ALA A 226 -26.82 -10.31 31.77
N ARG A 227 -26.87 -9.05 32.22
CA ARG A 227 -25.79 -8.05 32.14
C ARG A 227 -25.31 -7.70 33.56
N ILE A 228 -24.01 -7.79 33.86
CA ILE A 228 -23.35 -7.05 34.96
C ILE A 228 -21.80 -7.12 34.87
N VAL A 229 -21.16 -6.01 35.20
CA VAL A 229 -19.72 -5.77 35.42
C VAL A 229 -19.68 -4.83 36.64
N PRO A 230 -18.90 -5.07 37.72
CA PRO A 230 -17.51 -4.56 37.72
C PRO A 230 -16.47 -5.19 38.69
N ARG A 231 -15.22 -4.71 38.47
CA ARG A 231 -14.14 -4.43 39.45
C ARG A 231 -13.11 -5.55 39.75
N SER A 232 -11.84 -5.21 39.46
CA SER A 232 -10.61 -5.96 39.73
C SER A 232 -10.23 -5.98 41.22
N PRO A 233 -9.25 -6.83 41.61
CA PRO A 233 -7.99 -6.25 42.09
C PRO A 233 -6.70 -6.98 41.66
N ASN A 234 -5.56 -6.31 41.86
CA ASN A 234 -4.17 -6.79 41.89
C ASN A 234 -3.60 -7.54 40.65
N VAL A 235 -2.73 -6.83 39.92
CA VAL A 235 -1.66 -7.45 39.11
C VAL A 235 -0.35 -7.36 39.90
N THR A 236 0.41 -8.45 39.97
CA THR A 236 1.74 -8.48 40.63
C THR A 236 2.84 -8.12 39.65
N ALA A 237 3.87 -7.41 40.09
CA ALA A 237 5.02 -7.08 39.25
C ALA A 237 5.80 -8.34 38.81
N GLY A 238 6.14 -8.45 37.54
CA GLY A 238 6.94 -9.57 37.03
C GLY A 238 7.28 -9.49 35.53
N ALA A 239 8.53 -9.85 35.21
CA ALA A 239 9.08 -10.14 33.88
C ALA A 239 9.02 -9.03 32.81
N VAL A 240 10.18 -8.43 32.54
CA VAL A 240 10.48 -7.74 31.27
C VAL A 240 10.39 -8.75 30.12
N GLN A 241 9.59 -8.45 29.10
CA GLN A 241 9.60 -9.22 27.84
C GLN A 241 10.72 -8.69 26.92
N PRO A 242 11.46 -9.56 26.22
CA PRO A 242 12.45 -9.12 25.23
C PRO A 242 11.75 -8.46 24.03
N ALA A 243 12.38 -7.44 23.46
CA ALA A 243 11.79 -6.62 22.39
C ALA A 243 11.41 -7.46 21.16
N VAL A 244 10.14 -7.38 20.76
CA VAL A 244 9.65 -7.96 19.50
C VAL A 244 10.17 -7.12 18.34
N SER A 245 10.91 -7.73 17.41
CA SER A 245 11.39 -7.07 16.20
C SER A 245 10.22 -6.68 15.29
N GLN A 246 9.85 -5.41 15.26
CA GLN A 246 8.77 -4.90 14.41
C GLN A 246 9.26 -4.51 13.00
N PRO A 247 8.41 -4.56 11.96
CA PRO A 247 8.83 -4.28 10.58
C PRO A 247 9.08 -2.80 10.31
N THR A 248 10.03 -2.51 9.42
CA THR A 248 10.41 -1.16 8.95
C THR A 248 9.24 -0.30 8.48
N ALA A 249 9.27 0.98 8.84
CA ALA A 249 8.33 2.01 8.39
C ALA A 249 8.62 2.52 6.96
N VAL A 250 8.71 1.60 5.98
CA VAL A 250 8.40 1.95 4.58
C VAL A 250 6.89 1.76 4.44
N ALA A 251 6.19 2.70 3.80
CA ALA A 251 4.73 2.81 3.84
C ALA A 251 4.01 1.46 3.70
N ARG A 252 3.42 0.95 4.79
CA ARG A 252 2.59 -0.26 4.77
C ARG A 252 1.44 -0.01 3.81
N ALA A 253 1.45 -0.70 2.67
CA ALA A 253 0.39 -0.59 1.67
C ALA A 253 -0.94 -1.01 2.30
N THR A 254 -1.82 -0.02 2.54
CA THR A 254 -3.12 -0.25 3.17
C THR A 254 -3.92 -1.21 2.31
N ALA A 255 -4.34 -2.33 2.91
CA ALA A 255 -5.16 -3.34 2.25
C ALA A 255 -6.38 -2.67 1.61
N LEU A 256 -6.59 -2.94 0.32
CA LEU A 256 -7.63 -2.30 -0.48
C LEU A 256 -9.02 -2.70 0.04
N PRO A 257 -9.87 -1.76 0.51
CA PRO A 257 -11.15 -2.07 1.13
C PRO A 257 -12.05 -2.99 0.29
N GLU A 258 -12.74 -3.93 0.94
CA GLU A 258 -13.76 -4.75 0.26
C GLU A 258 -14.99 -3.89 -0.05
N ILE A 259 -15.42 -3.88 -1.31
CA ILE A 259 -16.56 -3.05 -1.72
C ILE A 259 -17.87 -3.71 -1.26
N ARG A 260 -18.58 -3.09 -0.31
CA ARG A 260 -19.88 -3.55 0.17
C ARG A 260 -20.92 -3.51 -0.96
N MET A 261 -21.10 -4.64 -1.63
CA MET A 261 -22.06 -4.81 -2.76
C MET A 261 -23.51 -4.45 -2.40
N ARG A 262 -23.88 -4.51 -1.10
CA ARG A 262 -25.22 -4.23 -0.58
C ARG A 262 -25.44 -2.77 -0.16
N VAL A 263 -24.42 -1.91 -0.22
CA VAL A 263 -24.58 -0.47 0.04
C VAL A 263 -24.92 0.24 -1.27
N LYS A 264 -26.10 0.88 -1.30
CA LYS A 264 -26.56 1.70 -2.42
C LYS A 264 -26.00 3.11 -2.30
N ARG A 265 -25.41 3.63 -3.38
CA ARG A 265 -24.63 4.87 -3.34
C ARG A 265 -24.60 5.62 -4.67
N ARG A 266 -24.36 6.94 -4.59
CA ARG A 266 -24.34 7.84 -5.76
C ARG A 266 -23.13 7.55 -6.65
N SER A 267 -21.96 7.36 -6.05
CA SER A 267 -20.70 6.96 -6.68
C SER A 267 -20.90 5.80 -7.67
N ALA A 268 -21.41 4.66 -7.19
CA ALA A 268 -21.70 3.49 -8.01
C ALA A 268 -22.76 3.76 -9.08
N LEU A 269 -23.78 4.58 -8.81
CA LEU A 269 -24.80 4.96 -9.80
C LEU A 269 -24.23 5.80 -10.95
N GLU A 270 -23.35 6.77 -10.66
CA GLU A 270 -22.68 7.56 -11.70
C GLU A 270 -21.64 6.72 -12.48
N LEU A 271 -20.93 5.81 -11.81
CA LEU A 271 -20.06 4.82 -12.49
C LEU A 271 -20.86 3.91 -13.45
N GLN A 272 -21.98 3.34 -12.98
CA GLN A 272 -22.89 2.54 -13.81
C GLN A 272 -23.38 3.31 -15.03
N LYS A 273 -23.81 4.58 -14.87
CA LYS A 273 -24.23 5.45 -15.98
C LYS A 273 -23.12 5.66 -17.02
N VAL A 274 -21.89 5.92 -16.58
CA VAL A 274 -20.75 6.15 -17.48
C VAL A 274 -20.39 4.88 -18.24
N MET A 275 -20.32 3.73 -17.57
CA MET A 275 -20.05 2.44 -18.21
C MET A 275 -21.18 2.02 -19.15
N GLN A 276 -22.45 2.31 -18.82
CA GLN A 276 -23.60 2.06 -19.69
C GLN A 276 -23.58 2.93 -20.94
N ALA A 277 -23.25 4.22 -20.81
CA ALA A 277 -23.11 5.14 -21.93
C ALA A 277 -21.96 4.75 -22.88
N GLN A 278 -20.98 3.95 -22.43
CA GLN A 278 -19.92 3.37 -23.26
C GLN A 278 -20.17 1.89 -23.65
N GLY A 279 -21.33 1.33 -23.31
CA GLY A 279 -21.73 -0.04 -23.70
C GLY A 279 -21.19 -1.18 -22.82
N TYR A 280 -20.39 -0.89 -21.80
CA TYR A 280 -19.79 -1.89 -20.91
C TYR A 280 -20.71 -2.39 -19.78
N TYR A 281 -21.78 -1.64 -19.44
CA TYR A 281 -22.75 -2.01 -18.40
C TYR A 281 -24.17 -2.12 -18.96
N THR A 282 -24.66 -3.34 -19.13
CA THR A 282 -25.97 -3.65 -19.75
C THR A 282 -27.11 -3.86 -18.73
N SER A 283 -26.82 -3.79 -17.43
CA SER A 283 -27.79 -4.02 -16.35
C SER A 283 -28.49 -2.73 -15.90
N THR A 284 -29.43 -2.85 -14.96
CA THR A 284 -30.17 -1.71 -14.41
C THR A 284 -29.25 -0.72 -13.68
N LEU A 285 -29.51 0.58 -13.86
CA LEU A 285 -28.89 1.64 -13.07
C LEU A 285 -29.54 1.70 -11.68
N ASP A 286 -28.99 0.97 -10.71
CA ASP A 286 -29.58 0.77 -9.38
C ASP A 286 -28.78 1.41 -8.24
N GLY A 287 -27.50 1.73 -8.46
CA GLY A 287 -26.58 2.28 -7.47
C GLY A 287 -25.94 1.26 -6.53
N TYR A 288 -26.08 -0.05 -6.79
CA TYR A 288 -25.37 -1.11 -6.07
C TYR A 288 -24.10 -1.54 -6.81
N TYR A 289 -22.97 -1.66 -6.10
CA TYR A 289 -21.75 -2.21 -6.69
C TYR A 289 -21.80 -3.74 -6.70
N GLY A 290 -22.71 -4.32 -7.48
CA GLY A 290 -22.85 -5.77 -7.64
C GLY A 290 -21.85 -6.37 -8.63
N PRO A 291 -21.86 -7.71 -8.82
CA PRO A 291 -20.94 -8.40 -9.74
C PRO A 291 -20.97 -7.87 -11.18
N GLY A 292 -22.13 -7.42 -11.67
CA GLY A 292 -22.25 -6.78 -12.99
C GLY A 292 -21.55 -5.41 -13.08
N THR A 293 -21.54 -4.64 -11.99
CA THR A 293 -20.78 -3.38 -11.89
C THR A 293 -19.28 -3.67 -11.84
N THR A 294 -18.86 -4.68 -11.08
CA THR A 294 -17.46 -5.16 -11.02
C THR A 294 -16.97 -5.62 -12.40
N GLN A 295 -17.71 -6.52 -13.06
CA GLN A 295 -17.36 -7.03 -14.39
C GLN A 295 -17.30 -5.91 -15.44
N ALA A 296 -18.24 -4.97 -15.41
CA ALA A 296 -18.21 -3.82 -16.32
C ALA A 296 -16.99 -2.93 -16.07
N TYR A 297 -16.60 -2.70 -14.81
CA TYR A 297 -15.42 -1.94 -14.44
C TYR A 297 -14.12 -2.62 -14.89
N GLU A 298 -13.98 -3.93 -14.65
CA GLU A 298 -12.85 -4.71 -15.14
C GLU A 298 -12.77 -4.70 -16.67
N THR A 299 -13.92 -4.80 -17.36
CA THR A 299 -13.98 -4.81 -18.83
C THR A 299 -13.60 -3.45 -19.42
N ILE A 300 -14.13 -2.33 -18.90
CA ILE A 300 -13.78 -1.00 -19.40
C ILE A 300 -12.30 -0.67 -19.15
N LEU A 301 -11.72 -1.07 -18.00
CA LEU A 301 -10.28 -0.94 -17.74
C LEU A 301 -9.39 -1.77 -18.68
N GLN A 302 -9.92 -2.83 -19.31
CA GLN A 302 -9.18 -3.73 -20.21
C GLN A 302 -9.37 -3.38 -21.70
N GLN A 303 -10.49 -2.75 -22.06
CA GLN A 303 -10.88 -2.55 -23.46
C GLN A 303 -10.85 -1.08 -23.90
N ASP A 304 -11.17 -0.13 -23.03
CA ASP A 304 -11.16 1.30 -23.40
C ASP A 304 -9.71 1.80 -23.65
N PRO A 305 -9.41 2.37 -24.83
CA PRO A 305 -8.04 2.73 -25.20
C PRO A 305 -7.48 3.88 -24.34
N THR A 306 -8.34 4.78 -23.86
CA THR A 306 -7.95 5.94 -23.07
C THR A 306 -7.63 5.53 -21.63
N LEU A 307 -8.47 4.68 -21.02
CA LEU A 307 -8.16 4.08 -19.71
C LEU A 307 -6.94 3.17 -19.78
N ARG A 308 -6.72 2.41 -20.86
CA ARG A 308 -5.48 1.65 -21.07
C ARG A 308 -4.24 2.55 -21.14
N LYS A 309 -4.28 3.66 -21.91
CA LYS A 309 -3.22 4.68 -21.93
C LYS A 309 -2.91 5.15 -20.51
N TYR A 310 -3.92 5.53 -19.73
CA TYR A 310 -3.73 6.06 -18.39
C TYR A 310 -3.29 5.02 -17.34
N ARG A 311 -3.69 3.75 -17.48
CA ARG A 311 -3.17 2.66 -16.63
C ARG A 311 -1.68 2.41 -16.86
N LEU A 312 -1.20 2.48 -18.11
CA LEU A 312 0.22 2.41 -18.43
C LEU A 312 0.95 3.67 -17.95
N LEU A 313 0.38 4.85 -18.17
CA LEU A 313 0.98 6.10 -17.69
C LEU A 313 1.11 6.13 -16.15
N ALA A 314 0.19 5.47 -15.42
CA ALA A 314 0.22 5.38 -13.97
C ALA A 314 1.33 4.48 -13.39
N THR A 315 1.91 3.56 -14.18
CA THR A 315 3.12 2.82 -13.74
C THR A 315 4.38 3.66 -13.93
N GLU A 316 4.43 4.48 -14.97
CA GLU A 316 5.56 5.36 -15.30
C GLU A 316 5.52 6.71 -14.56
N MET A 317 4.40 7.02 -13.87
CA MET A 317 4.18 8.27 -13.13
C MET A 317 3.86 8.02 -11.65
N PRO A 318 4.86 7.68 -10.82
CA PRO A 318 4.70 7.53 -9.38
C PRO A 318 4.15 8.80 -8.69
N PRO A 319 3.82 8.72 -7.39
CA PRO A 319 3.79 9.88 -6.51
C PRO A 319 4.99 10.80 -6.77
N ALA A 320 4.74 12.11 -6.76
CA ALA A 320 5.83 13.07 -6.91
C ALA A 320 6.45 13.21 -5.52
N GLU A 321 7.65 12.66 -5.36
CA GLU A 321 8.50 12.89 -4.18
C GLU A 321 8.45 14.37 -3.79
N PRO A 322 8.25 14.72 -2.51
CA PRO A 322 8.16 16.11 -2.09
C PRO A 322 9.50 16.82 -2.35
N THR A 323 9.56 17.59 -3.45
CA THR A 323 10.80 18.24 -3.91
C THR A 323 11.31 19.33 -2.95
N THR A 324 10.45 19.78 -2.04
CA THR A 324 10.81 20.47 -0.80
C THR A 324 11.53 19.50 0.14
N THR A 325 12.87 19.53 0.16
CA THR A 325 13.65 18.86 1.21
C THR A 325 13.12 19.31 2.58
N PRO A 326 12.64 18.39 3.45
CA PRO A 326 12.19 18.77 4.78
C PRO A 326 13.31 19.49 5.54
N ASN A 327 12.97 20.41 6.45
CA ASN A 327 14.02 20.99 7.28
C ASN A 327 14.71 19.85 8.08
N ARG A 328 15.99 20.03 8.43
CA ARG A 328 16.80 18.92 8.98
C ARG A 328 16.18 18.27 10.23
N LEU A 329 15.45 19.04 11.04
CA LEU A 329 14.71 18.53 12.20
C LEU A 329 13.43 17.79 11.78
N GLN A 330 12.68 18.28 10.79
CA GLN A 330 11.52 17.55 10.24
C GLN A 330 11.95 16.18 9.68
N ALA A 331 13.02 16.12 8.89
CA ALA A 331 13.55 14.86 8.37
C ALA A 331 13.88 13.88 9.50
N ALA A 332 14.60 14.33 10.53
CA ALA A 332 14.90 13.50 11.70
C ALA A 332 13.67 13.14 12.56
N ILE A 333 12.61 13.93 12.56
CA ILE A 333 11.33 13.58 13.19
C ILE A 333 10.60 12.51 12.37
N ASN A 334 10.68 12.58 11.03
CA ASN A 334 10.07 11.61 10.13
C ASN A 334 10.79 10.26 10.17
N ASP A 335 12.13 10.26 10.23
CA ASP A 335 12.97 9.06 10.29
C ASP A 335 13.38 8.63 11.71
N LEU A 336 12.72 9.16 12.75
CA LEU A 336 13.11 9.03 14.16
C LEU A 336 13.25 7.57 14.65
N LEU A 337 12.58 6.63 13.99
CA LEU A 337 12.54 5.21 14.33
C LEU A 337 13.31 4.32 13.32
N THR A 338 13.83 4.92 12.25
CA THR A 338 14.40 4.22 11.08
C THR A 338 15.85 4.61 10.82
N ASP A 339 16.23 5.87 11.01
CA ASP A 339 17.62 6.35 10.93
C ASP A 339 18.29 6.36 12.32
N PRO A 340 19.39 5.60 12.52
CA PRO A 340 20.19 5.67 13.75
C PRO A 340 20.84 7.03 14.05
N GLN A 341 20.79 8.02 13.15
CA GLN A 341 21.29 9.39 13.37
C GLN A 341 20.19 10.40 13.68
N ALA A 342 18.92 10.08 13.39
CA ALA A 342 17.78 10.95 13.65
C ALA A 342 17.63 11.35 15.15
N PRO A 343 17.79 10.43 16.14
CA PRO A 343 17.81 10.81 17.55
C PRO A 343 18.85 11.88 17.88
N MET A 344 20.08 11.78 17.34
CA MET A 344 21.14 12.77 17.58
C MET A 344 20.81 14.14 16.99
N VAL A 345 20.09 14.19 15.86
CA VAL A 345 19.61 15.45 15.27
C VAL A 345 18.54 16.08 16.15
N VAL A 346 17.57 15.28 16.62
CA VAL A 346 16.50 15.70 17.54
C VAL A 346 17.05 16.13 18.91
N GLU A 347 18.08 15.48 19.43
CA GLU A 347 18.82 15.91 20.64
C GLU A 347 19.56 17.23 20.43
N SER A 348 20.13 17.46 19.24
CA SER A 348 20.93 18.67 18.94
C SER A 348 20.11 19.94 18.64
N ALA A 349 18.79 19.82 18.47
CA ALA A 349 17.95 20.91 17.99
C ALA A 349 17.26 21.67 19.14
N ASP A 350 17.53 22.97 19.26
CA ASP A 350 16.82 23.85 20.19
C ASP A 350 15.46 24.27 19.62
N ALA A 351 14.51 23.35 19.68
CA ALA A 351 13.13 23.54 19.25
C ALA A 351 12.16 22.88 20.27
N PRO A 352 11.01 23.48 20.60
CA PRO A 352 10.03 22.89 21.52
C PRO A 352 9.55 21.51 21.05
N VAL A 353 9.30 21.36 19.74
CA VAL A 353 8.92 20.07 19.15
C VAL A 353 10.02 19.03 19.33
N ALA A 354 11.29 19.40 19.17
CA ALA A 354 12.41 18.47 19.35
C ALA A 354 12.49 17.94 20.79
N LYS A 355 12.35 18.82 21.81
CA LYS A 355 12.30 18.42 23.22
C LYS A 355 11.18 17.41 23.52
N ALA A 356 10.03 17.53 22.84
CA ALA A 356 8.95 16.54 22.94
C ALA A 356 9.30 15.17 22.33
N TYR A 357 9.98 15.12 21.18
CA TYR A 357 10.44 13.86 20.59
C TYR A 357 11.59 13.21 21.36
N GLN A 358 12.47 13.99 22.01
CA GLN A 358 13.44 13.47 22.99
C GLN A 358 12.71 12.77 24.14
N ALA A 359 11.67 13.40 24.71
CA ALA A 359 10.86 12.82 25.78
C ALA A 359 10.13 11.54 25.35
N TYR A 360 9.62 11.50 24.11
CA TYR A 360 9.02 10.30 23.52
C TYR A 360 10.01 9.13 23.43
N LEU A 361 11.23 9.36 22.90
CA LEU A 361 12.28 8.33 22.85
C LEU A 361 12.69 7.84 24.24
N LEU A 362 12.78 8.76 25.20
CA LEU A 362 13.12 8.46 26.59
C LEU A 362 12.00 7.67 27.30
N PHE A 363 10.73 7.93 26.98
CA PHE A 363 9.60 7.14 27.46
C PHE A 363 9.60 5.73 26.83
N ARG A 364 9.86 5.58 25.53
CA ARG A 364 9.95 4.25 24.88
C ARG A 364 11.04 3.36 25.51
N SER A 365 12.14 3.96 25.96
CA SER A 365 13.32 3.23 26.45
C SER A 365 13.32 3.00 27.96
N LEU A 366 12.83 3.95 28.76
CA LEU A 366 12.87 3.88 30.24
C LEU A 366 11.48 3.92 30.91
N GLY A 367 10.40 4.15 30.15
CA GLY A 367 9.05 4.34 30.69
C GLY A 367 8.87 5.67 31.45
N PRO A 368 7.81 5.79 32.26
CA PRO A 368 7.53 6.97 33.10
C PRO A 368 8.72 7.35 34.00
N ASN A 369 9.31 8.53 33.79
CA ASN A 369 10.44 9.01 34.59
C ASN A 369 10.49 10.55 34.69
N TYR A 370 11.37 11.05 35.56
CA TYR A 370 11.50 12.49 35.85
C TYR A 370 11.95 13.32 34.64
N ASP A 371 12.84 12.78 33.81
CA ASP A 371 13.43 13.53 32.70
C ASP A 371 12.49 13.62 31.50
N VAL A 372 11.63 12.62 31.28
CA VAL A 372 10.46 12.74 30.37
C VAL A 372 9.56 13.88 30.83
N ASN A 373 9.25 13.96 32.13
CA ASN A 373 8.44 15.06 32.66
C ASN A 373 9.13 16.41 32.43
N ASN A 374 10.44 16.53 32.68
CA ASN A 374 11.20 17.75 32.46
C ASN A 374 11.14 18.21 30.99
N LEU A 375 11.49 17.32 30.06
CA LEU A 375 11.53 17.61 28.62
C LEU A 375 10.16 18.02 28.08
N MET A 376 9.09 17.30 28.41
CA MET A 376 7.73 17.66 27.96
C MET A 376 7.23 18.98 28.56
N ASN A 377 7.49 19.25 29.84
CA ASN A 377 7.06 20.53 30.46
C ASN A 377 7.85 21.72 29.90
N GLN A 378 9.13 21.55 29.57
CA GLN A 378 9.92 22.56 28.85
C GLN A 378 9.34 22.79 27.45
N ALA A 379 9.10 21.73 26.68
CA ALA A 379 8.49 21.79 25.35
C ALA A 379 7.14 22.53 25.36
N ILE A 380 6.27 22.25 26.34
CA ILE A 380 4.99 22.98 26.53
C ILE A 380 5.23 24.45 26.87
N SER A 381 6.10 24.74 27.84
CA SER A 381 6.36 26.12 28.28
C SER A 381 6.91 27.00 27.15
N GLU A 382 7.75 26.44 26.29
CA GLU A 382 8.32 27.13 25.13
C GLU A 382 7.31 27.26 23.99
N ALA A 383 6.63 26.17 23.59
CA ALA A 383 5.64 26.19 22.51
C ALA A 383 4.47 27.17 22.79
N PHE A 384 4.04 27.27 24.05
CA PHE A 384 2.99 28.19 24.49
C PHE A 384 3.54 29.51 25.07
N ALA A 385 4.76 29.91 24.68
CA ALA A 385 5.31 31.23 24.97
C ALA A 385 4.59 32.37 24.20
N SER A 386 4.07 32.08 23.00
CA SER A 386 3.40 33.08 22.14
C SER A 386 1.92 33.28 22.47
N ALA A 387 1.38 34.48 22.20
CA ALA A 387 -0.04 34.75 22.38
C ALA A 387 -0.94 33.96 21.41
N ALA A 388 -0.46 33.69 20.19
CA ALA A 388 -1.20 32.93 19.18
C ALA A 388 -1.32 31.44 19.54
N ALA A 389 -0.26 30.82 20.06
CA ALA A 389 -0.31 29.45 20.57
C ALA A 389 -1.33 29.30 21.71
N ARG A 390 -1.34 30.24 22.66
CA ARG A 390 -2.25 30.25 23.82
C ARG A 390 -3.73 30.36 23.48
N GLN A 391 -4.09 30.79 22.27
CA GLN A 391 -5.48 30.86 21.80
C GLN A 391 -5.97 29.52 21.20
N ARG A 392 -5.09 28.54 20.99
CA ARG A 392 -5.39 27.25 20.32
C ARG A 392 -5.46 26.04 21.27
N THR A 393 -5.36 26.27 22.58
CA THR A 393 -5.22 25.22 23.59
C THR A 393 -6.47 25.08 24.47
N SER A 394 -6.85 23.82 24.73
CA SER A 394 -7.89 23.41 25.69
C SER A 394 -7.33 22.91 27.04
N PHE A 395 -6.01 23.02 27.26
CA PHE A 395 -5.31 22.52 28.46
C PHE A 395 -4.46 23.60 29.15
N ASP A 396 -4.10 23.40 30.42
CA ASP A 396 -3.31 24.37 31.18
C ASP A 396 -1.80 24.24 30.91
N TYR A 397 -1.33 24.93 29.88
CA TYR A 397 0.09 25.05 29.52
C TYR A 397 1.00 25.67 30.62
N ARG A 398 0.46 26.08 31.77
CA ARG A 398 1.22 26.58 32.93
C ARG A 398 1.38 25.56 34.06
N ALA A 399 0.60 24.48 34.03
CA ALA A 399 0.74 23.39 35.00
C ALA A 399 1.99 22.54 34.70
N SER A 400 2.54 21.91 35.74
CA SER A 400 3.60 20.91 35.58
C SER A 400 2.98 19.51 35.58
N TYR A 401 3.17 18.79 34.48
CA TYR A 401 2.60 17.46 34.25
C TYR A 401 3.59 16.35 34.57
N ALA A 402 3.07 15.23 35.08
CA ALA A 402 3.76 13.94 35.05
C ALA A 402 3.16 13.09 33.93
N TYR A 403 3.96 12.18 33.37
CA TYR A 403 3.57 11.29 32.26
C TYR A 403 3.60 9.83 32.74
N PRO A 404 2.51 9.33 33.35
CA PRO A 404 2.42 7.94 33.83
C PRO A 404 2.15 6.93 32.71
N ASP A 405 1.68 7.41 31.55
CA ASP A 405 1.36 6.62 30.36
C ASP A 405 1.76 7.39 29.08
N LEU A 406 1.79 6.67 27.97
CA LEU A 406 2.18 7.21 26.67
C LEU A 406 1.07 8.06 26.01
N GLY A 407 -0.20 7.81 26.34
CA GLY A 407 -1.35 8.54 25.81
C GLY A 407 -1.32 10.01 26.22
N GLN A 408 -1.01 10.31 27.48
CA GLN A 408 -0.84 11.69 27.94
C GLN A 408 0.34 12.39 27.24
N LEU A 409 1.43 11.66 26.95
CA LEU A 409 2.60 12.20 26.24
C LEU A 409 2.24 12.53 24.78
N ILE A 410 1.61 11.59 24.07
CA ILE A 410 1.18 11.76 22.67
C ILE A 410 0.12 12.85 22.54
N LEU A 411 -0.80 12.98 23.51
CA LEU A 411 -1.75 14.11 23.59
C LEU A 411 -1.02 15.46 23.68
N HIS A 412 -0.04 15.59 24.59
CA HIS A 412 0.68 16.85 24.78
C HIS A 412 1.61 17.16 23.60
N LEU A 413 2.18 16.15 22.94
CA LEU A 413 2.92 16.28 21.68
C LEU A 413 2.02 16.79 20.55
N HIS A 414 0.78 16.29 20.43
CA HIS A 414 -0.20 16.83 19.48
C HIS A 414 -0.58 18.29 19.79
N TYR A 415 -0.71 18.68 21.07
CA TYR A 415 -0.92 20.08 21.44
C TYR A 415 0.26 20.98 21.04
N ILE A 416 1.50 20.51 21.14
CA ILE A 416 2.70 21.25 20.71
C ILE A 416 2.70 21.46 19.18
N HIS A 417 2.33 20.45 18.40
CA HIS A 417 2.13 20.64 16.95
C HIS A 417 0.92 21.54 16.61
N ALA A 418 -0.13 21.60 17.43
CA ALA A 418 -1.25 22.53 17.27
C ALA A 418 -0.88 24.00 17.56
N ALA A 419 0.04 24.24 18.50
CA ALA A 419 0.68 25.54 18.68
C ALA A 419 1.48 25.93 17.43
N ASN A 420 2.12 24.94 16.78
CA ASN A 420 2.99 25.06 15.62
C ASN A 420 4.08 26.15 15.79
N PRO A 421 4.97 26.03 16.80
CA PRO A 421 6.02 27.03 17.05
C PRO A 421 7.10 27.04 15.96
N ASP A 422 7.39 25.86 15.39
CA ASP A 422 8.57 25.61 14.54
C ASP A 422 8.25 25.43 13.04
N GLY A 423 6.96 25.45 12.67
CA GLY A 423 6.51 25.12 11.30
C GLY A 423 6.48 23.61 10.99
N LEU A 424 6.54 22.74 12.02
CA LEU A 424 6.76 21.30 11.88
C LEU A 424 5.46 20.47 11.86
N SER A 425 5.43 19.50 10.94
CA SER A 425 4.37 18.50 10.77
C SER A 425 4.53 17.28 11.69
N ILE A 426 3.41 16.68 12.05
CA ILE A 426 3.35 15.38 12.75
C ILE A 426 3.74 14.27 11.76
N PRO A 427 4.74 13.43 12.09
CA PRO A 427 5.14 12.30 11.26
C PRO A 427 4.14 11.15 11.38
N CYS A 428 3.82 10.48 10.27
CA CYS A 428 2.73 9.51 10.27
C CYS A 428 3.09 8.17 10.91
N TRP A 429 4.37 7.87 11.16
CA TRP A 429 4.72 6.71 12.00
C TRP A 429 4.08 6.81 13.38
N LEU A 430 3.80 8.02 13.90
CA LEU A 430 3.15 8.21 15.19
C LEU A 430 1.75 7.56 15.21
N SER A 431 0.99 7.69 14.12
CA SER A 431 -0.34 7.06 14.00
C SER A 431 -0.29 5.57 13.65
N TYR A 432 0.82 5.08 13.08
CA TYR A 432 1.00 3.66 12.75
C TYR A 432 1.57 2.84 13.91
N GLU A 433 2.37 3.46 14.78
CA GLU A 433 2.94 2.84 15.99
C GLU A 433 2.00 2.96 17.20
N HIS A 434 1.27 4.08 17.32
CA HIS A 434 0.41 4.42 18.47
C HIS A 434 -1.00 4.86 17.99
N PRO A 435 -1.77 3.98 17.34
CA PRO A 435 -3.04 4.33 16.71
C PRO A 435 -4.10 4.79 17.72
N ASP A 436 -4.23 4.08 18.86
CA ASP A 436 -5.24 4.37 19.88
C ASP A 436 -4.95 5.70 20.60
N GLU A 437 -3.70 5.93 20.99
CA GLU A 437 -3.24 7.18 21.61
C GLU A 437 -3.38 8.36 20.64
N THR A 438 -3.06 8.16 19.36
CA THR A 438 -3.21 9.19 18.31
C THR A 438 -4.68 9.50 18.04
N ALA A 439 -5.56 8.50 18.00
CA ALA A 439 -7.00 8.69 17.85
C ALA A 439 -7.59 9.45 19.06
N ALA A 440 -7.18 9.09 20.28
CA ALA A 440 -7.58 9.78 21.51
C ALA A 440 -7.07 11.24 21.55
N ALA A 441 -5.81 11.48 21.16
CA ALA A 441 -5.23 12.82 21.08
C ALA A 441 -5.98 13.71 20.07
N ARG A 442 -6.27 13.19 18.88
CA ARG A 442 -7.05 13.89 17.85
C ARG A 442 -8.49 14.17 18.31
N ALA A 443 -9.12 13.23 19.02
CA ALA A 443 -10.45 13.44 19.60
C ALA A 443 -10.48 14.55 20.67
N ALA A 444 -9.47 14.59 21.56
CA ALA A 444 -9.34 15.61 22.60
C ALA A 444 -9.01 17.03 22.08
N LEU A 445 -8.47 17.12 20.86
CA LEU A 445 -8.25 18.37 20.12
C LEU A 445 -9.50 18.88 19.39
N GLY A 446 -10.48 18.00 19.10
CA GLY A 446 -11.72 18.35 18.40
C GLY A 446 -11.48 19.16 17.12
N ALA A 447 -12.12 20.33 17.00
CA ALA A 447 -12.01 21.20 15.83
C ALA A 447 -10.58 21.76 15.56
N THR A 448 -9.64 21.61 16.50
CA THR A 448 -8.22 21.95 16.25
C THR A 448 -7.49 20.82 15.51
N ALA A 449 -7.96 19.57 15.61
CA ALA A 449 -7.31 18.41 14.98
C ALA A 449 -7.32 18.45 13.44
N THR A 450 -8.31 19.11 12.84
CA THR A 450 -8.44 19.32 11.38
C THR A 450 -7.44 20.34 10.83
N ASN A 451 -6.78 21.12 11.70
CA ASN A 451 -5.80 22.14 11.34
C ASN A 451 -4.37 21.75 11.78
N LEU A 452 -4.15 20.52 12.25
CA LEU A 452 -2.83 20.01 12.59
C LEU A 452 -1.97 19.88 11.32
N PRO A 453 -0.73 20.40 11.30
CA PRO A 453 0.21 20.06 10.24
C PRO A 453 0.52 18.56 10.34
N MET A 454 0.17 17.80 9.30
CA MET A 454 0.47 16.38 9.15
C MET A 454 1.46 16.22 8.01
N GLU A 455 2.35 15.24 8.11
CA GLU A 455 3.23 14.89 7.00
C GLU A 455 2.49 14.35 5.77
N ALA A 456 3.13 14.43 4.61
CA ALA A 456 2.59 14.02 3.32
C ALA A 456 2.67 12.49 3.12
N CYS A 457 1.88 11.75 3.90
CA CYS A 457 1.91 10.29 3.91
C CYS A 457 0.77 9.72 3.06
N ASP A 458 1.14 9.05 1.97
CA ASP A 458 0.22 8.76 0.86
C ASP A 458 -0.10 7.27 0.66
N PRO A 459 -0.57 6.51 1.68
CA PRO A 459 -0.91 5.10 1.53
C PRO A 459 -2.07 4.90 0.53
N LEU A 460 -2.95 5.90 0.38
CA LEU A 460 -4.02 5.91 -0.60
C LEU A 460 -3.51 6.00 -2.05
N LEU A 461 -2.34 6.59 -2.31
CA LEU A 461 -1.79 6.66 -3.67
C LEU A 461 -1.24 5.31 -4.16
N ALA A 462 -1.10 4.32 -3.27
CA ALA A 462 -0.80 2.93 -3.65
C ALA A 462 -2.02 2.17 -4.22
N TRP A 463 -3.23 2.71 -4.12
CA TRP A 463 -4.44 2.06 -4.65
C TRP A 463 -4.56 2.29 -6.17
N PRO A 464 -4.78 1.24 -6.99
CA PRO A 464 -4.79 1.36 -8.45
C PRO A 464 -5.77 2.39 -9.01
N GLU A 465 -6.99 2.47 -8.46
CA GLU A 465 -7.99 3.47 -8.87
C GLU A 465 -7.59 4.91 -8.53
N ILE A 466 -6.93 5.13 -7.38
CA ILE A 466 -6.44 6.44 -6.94
C ILE A 466 -5.23 6.88 -7.77
N ALA A 467 -4.28 5.97 -8.02
CA ALA A 467 -3.13 6.21 -8.88
C ALA A 467 -3.56 6.56 -10.31
N LEU A 468 -4.54 5.83 -10.85
CA LEU A 468 -5.15 6.10 -12.16
C LEU A 468 -5.82 7.49 -12.18
N LEU A 469 -6.64 7.81 -11.17
CA LEU A 469 -7.32 9.11 -11.06
C LEU A 469 -6.33 10.28 -11.02
N ARG A 470 -5.32 10.20 -10.14
CA ARG A 470 -4.25 11.20 -10.02
C ARG A 470 -3.52 11.38 -11.35
N THR A 471 -3.22 10.28 -12.05
CA THR A 471 -2.51 10.30 -13.33
C THR A 471 -3.31 11.02 -14.42
N ILE A 472 -4.61 10.73 -14.55
CA ILE A 472 -5.49 11.40 -15.52
C ILE A 472 -5.56 12.90 -15.20
N ALA A 473 -5.82 13.27 -13.95
CA ALA A 473 -5.94 14.66 -13.53
C ALA A 473 -4.63 15.46 -13.77
N MET A 474 -3.46 14.84 -13.52
CA MET A 474 -2.14 15.43 -13.74
C MET A 474 -1.72 15.50 -15.23
N ASP A 475 -2.29 14.69 -16.12
CA ASP A 475 -2.08 14.80 -17.58
C ASP A 475 -2.97 15.90 -18.19
N MET A 476 -4.16 16.13 -17.60
CA MET A 476 -5.06 17.22 -18.01
C MET A 476 -4.48 18.61 -17.76
N THR A 477 -3.69 18.79 -16.69
CA THR A 477 -2.99 20.04 -16.36
C THR A 477 -1.55 19.76 -15.89
N PRO A 478 -0.60 19.49 -16.81
CA PRO A 478 0.78 19.15 -16.44
C PRO A 478 1.48 20.23 -15.61
N GLN A 479 1.05 21.49 -15.72
CA GLN A 479 1.54 22.62 -14.93
C GLN A 479 1.27 22.48 -13.42
N ALA A 480 0.27 21.68 -13.01
CA ALA A 480 0.00 21.43 -11.60
C ALA A 480 1.21 20.80 -10.88
N ARG A 481 2.08 20.09 -11.61
CA ARG A 481 3.33 19.50 -11.10
C ARG A 481 4.35 20.53 -10.61
N THR A 482 4.24 21.80 -11.00
CA THR A 482 5.10 22.88 -10.47
C THR A 482 4.50 23.58 -9.25
N LEU A 483 3.29 23.19 -8.81
CA LEU A 483 2.60 23.78 -7.66
C LEU A 483 2.87 22.97 -6.39
N GLN A 484 4.15 22.66 -6.11
CA GLN A 484 4.57 21.72 -5.06
C GLN A 484 3.96 22.06 -3.69
N ASP A 485 3.93 23.34 -3.29
CA ASP A 485 3.35 23.78 -2.01
C ASP A 485 1.87 23.41 -1.87
N ARG A 486 1.10 23.51 -2.96
CA ARG A 486 -0.31 23.09 -3.00
C ARG A 486 -0.43 21.57 -2.95
N LEU A 487 0.40 20.84 -3.69
CA LEU A 487 0.40 19.38 -3.70
C LEU A 487 0.80 18.79 -2.33
N ASN A 488 1.74 19.44 -1.63
CA ASN A 488 2.13 19.11 -0.26
C ASN A 488 0.99 19.38 0.73
N ALA A 489 0.31 20.53 0.60
CA ALA A 489 -0.86 20.87 1.43
C ALA A 489 -2.03 19.88 1.20
N ASP A 490 -2.28 19.51 -0.05
CA ASP A 490 -3.24 18.47 -0.43
C ASP A 490 -2.86 17.11 0.19
N ALA A 491 -1.58 16.71 0.18
CA ALA A 491 -1.10 15.47 0.79
C ALA A 491 -1.17 15.46 2.33
N GLY A 492 -0.85 16.58 3.00
CA GLY A 492 -1.06 16.75 4.43
C GLY A 492 -2.56 16.66 4.80
N ARG A 493 -3.44 17.31 4.02
CA ARG A 493 -4.90 17.21 4.19
C ARG A 493 -5.43 15.80 3.91
N ARG A 494 -4.88 15.09 2.94
CA ARG A 494 -5.19 13.67 2.67
C ARG A 494 -4.80 12.78 3.84
N SER A 495 -3.66 13.05 4.47
CA SER A 495 -3.19 12.34 5.67
C SER A 495 -4.07 12.62 6.89
N GLN A 496 -4.56 13.87 7.06
CA GLN A 496 -5.57 14.20 8.07
C GLN A 496 -6.89 13.45 7.85
N LEU A 497 -7.36 13.36 6.60
CA LEU A 497 -8.61 12.69 6.22
C LEU A 497 -8.50 11.17 6.34
N TYR A 498 -7.38 10.58 5.96
CA TYR A 498 -7.08 9.15 6.17
C TYR A 498 -7.16 8.77 7.66
N LEU A 499 -6.74 9.68 8.54
CA LEU A 499 -6.81 9.58 10.01
C LEU A 499 -8.01 10.36 10.61
N ALA A 500 -9.15 10.41 9.91
CA ALA A 500 -10.36 11.03 10.43
C ALA A 500 -11.05 10.13 11.47
N SER A 501 -11.38 10.70 12.63
CA SER A 501 -12.20 10.06 13.67
C SER A 501 -13.51 10.83 13.95
N GLN A 502 -13.81 11.85 13.14
CA GLN A 502 -15.00 12.69 13.21
C GLN A 502 -15.48 13.03 11.79
N PRO A 503 -16.80 13.16 11.56
CA PRO A 503 -17.33 13.56 10.26
C PRO A 503 -17.04 15.03 9.95
N LEU A 504 -17.16 15.39 8.67
CA LEU A 504 -17.03 16.78 8.22
C LEU A 504 -18.16 17.67 8.76
N THR A 505 -17.88 18.95 8.97
CA THR A 505 -18.90 19.91 9.39
C THR A 505 -19.92 20.16 8.27
N GLY A 506 -21.17 20.47 8.62
CA GLY A 506 -22.21 20.83 7.64
C GLY A 506 -21.89 22.10 6.82
N GLU A 507 -20.86 22.86 7.18
CA GLU A 507 -20.30 23.94 6.37
C GLU A 507 -19.35 23.39 5.31
N ALA A 508 -18.31 22.64 5.73
CA ALA A 508 -17.36 21.99 4.82
C ALA A 508 -18.06 21.07 3.79
N ILE A 509 -19.12 20.36 4.19
CA ILE A 509 -19.93 19.53 3.28
C ILE A 509 -20.60 20.39 2.18
N ARG A 510 -21.15 21.56 2.52
CA ARG A 510 -21.80 22.46 1.55
C ARG A 510 -20.81 23.10 0.59
N GLU A 511 -19.62 23.47 1.08
CA GLU A 511 -18.52 23.97 0.24
C GLU A 511 -18.03 22.89 -0.74
N LEU A 512 -17.83 21.67 -0.22
CA LEU A 512 -17.38 20.50 -0.98
C LEU A 512 -18.39 20.05 -2.05
N GLU A 513 -19.68 19.99 -1.73
CA GLU A 513 -20.71 19.68 -2.74
C GLU A 513 -20.82 20.79 -3.79
N SER A 514 -20.63 22.05 -3.41
CA SER A 514 -20.61 23.18 -4.34
C SER A 514 -19.40 23.13 -5.29
N TRP A 515 -18.21 22.81 -4.78
CA TRP A 515 -17.00 22.52 -5.56
C TRP A 515 -17.26 21.38 -6.57
N TYR A 516 -17.77 20.24 -6.09
CA TYR A 516 -18.05 19.07 -6.93
C TYR A 516 -19.05 19.36 -8.06
N GLN A 517 -20.11 20.15 -7.81
CA GLN A 517 -21.03 20.54 -8.90
C GLN A 517 -20.34 21.41 -9.96
N ARG A 518 -19.56 22.42 -9.55
CA ARG A 518 -18.87 23.33 -10.51
C ARG A 518 -17.81 22.58 -11.32
N LEU A 519 -16.98 21.77 -10.66
CA LEU A 519 -15.99 20.90 -11.29
C LEU A 519 -16.61 20.06 -12.41
N TRP A 520 -17.71 19.33 -12.13
CA TRP A 520 -18.32 18.50 -13.16
C TRP A 520 -19.04 19.28 -14.25
N VAL A 521 -19.67 20.43 -13.95
CA VAL A 521 -20.25 21.30 -14.98
C VAL A 521 -19.18 21.81 -15.94
N ASN A 522 -18.07 22.33 -15.41
CA ASN A 522 -16.98 22.90 -16.20
C ASN A 522 -16.22 21.83 -17.00
N LEU A 523 -15.96 20.66 -16.41
CA LEU A 523 -15.40 19.51 -17.12
C LEU A 523 -16.33 19.05 -18.25
N ASN A 524 -17.63 18.87 -18.00
CA ASN A 524 -18.59 18.47 -19.04
C ASN A 524 -18.62 19.48 -20.20
N ASN A 525 -18.61 20.78 -19.89
CA ASN A 525 -18.57 21.85 -20.89
C ASN A 525 -17.27 21.81 -21.73
N TRP A 526 -16.12 21.57 -21.11
CA TRP A 526 -14.83 21.39 -21.81
C TRP A 526 -14.84 20.18 -22.76
N GLY A 527 -15.54 19.10 -22.37
CA GLY A 527 -15.75 17.90 -23.17
C GLY A 527 -16.63 18.07 -24.40
N ILE A 528 -17.49 19.09 -24.44
CA ILE A 528 -18.29 19.42 -25.64
C ILE A 528 -17.40 20.03 -26.74
N GLY A 529 -16.26 20.62 -26.38
CA GLY A 529 -15.38 21.33 -27.31
C GLY A 529 -14.53 20.44 -28.22
N ASP A 530 -14.17 19.22 -27.79
CA ASP A 530 -13.35 18.29 -28.57
C ASP A 530 -13.60 16.81 -28.16
N PRO A 531 -13.72 15.85 -29.11
CA PRO A 531 -13.84 14.43 -28.80
C PRO A 531 -12.73 13.87 -27.89
N LEU A 532 -11.50 14.34 -28.03
CA LEU A 532 -10.38 13.93 -27.17
C LEU A 532 -10.60 14.39 -25.72
N HIS A 533 -11.12 15.60 -25.51
CA HIS A 533 -11.49 16.06 -24.17
C HIS A 533 -12.62 15.17 -23.61
N ALA A 534 -13.64 14.87 -24.41
CA ALA A 534 -14.73 13.99 -24.00
C ALA A 534 -14.21 12.61 -23.54
N ASP A 535 -13.29 11.99 -24.28
CA ASP A 535 -12.70 10.70 -23.93
C ASP A 535 -11.83 10.74 -22.66
N ILE A 536 -11.07 11.82 -22.46
CA ILE A 536 -10.32 12.04 -21.21
C ILE A 536 -11.27 12.21 -20.02
N ILE A 537 -12.39 12.94 -20.17
CA ILE A 537 -13.41 13.11 -19.12
C ILE A 537 -14.13 11.80 -18.80
N LYS A 538 -14.39 10.92 -19.79
CA LYS A 538 -14.92 9.57 -19.53
C LYS A 538 -13.96 8.79 -18.64
N ALA A 539 -12.68 8.75 -19.00
CA ALA A 539 -11.65 8.07 -18.21
C ALA A 539 -11.56 8.64 -16.79
N LEU A 540 -11.56 9.98 -16.66
CA LEU A 540 -11.55 10.67 -15.37
C LEU A 540 -12.75 10.27 -14.51
N LYS A 541 -13.97 10.24 -15.07
CA LYS A 541 -15.18 9.80 -14.35
C LYS A 541 -15.11 8.35 -13.88
N VAL A 542 -14.62 7.44 -14.73
CA VAL A 542 -14.46 6.02 -14.37
C VAL A 542 -13.49 5.85 -13.20
N ALA A 543 -12.35 6.56 -13.23
CA ALA A 543 -11.39 6.54 -12.14
C ALA A 543 -11.91 7.25 -10.87
N PHE A 544 -12.61 8.38 -11.01
CA PHE A 544 -13.17 9.16 -9.90
C PHE A 544 -14.24 8.37 -9.15
N TYR A 545 -15.26 7.87 -9.85
CA TYR A 545 -16.38 7.19 -9.21
C TYR A 545 -15.99 5.82 -8.64
N GLN A 546 -15.02 5.11 -9.24
CA GLN A 546 -14.43 3.94 -8.59
C GLN A 546 -13.70 4.31 -7.30
N SER A 547 -12.92 5.39 -7.33
CA SER A 547 -12.19 5.86 -6.15
C SER A 547 -13.14 6.31 -5.04
N GLU A 548 -14.26 6.97 -5.39
CA GLU A 548 -15.33 7.33 -4.46
C GLU A 548 -15.93 6.08 -3.81
N VAL A 549 -16.29 5.05 -4.59
CA VAL A 549 -16.78 3.76 -4.08
C VAL A 549 -15.79 3.13 -3.09
N ARG A 550 -14.48 3.12 -3.40
CA ARG A 550 -13.47 2.51 -2.52
C ARG A 550 -13.27 3.30 -1.23
N LEU A 551 -13.26 4.63 -1.32
CA LEU A 551 -13.09 5.51 -0.16
C LEU A 551 -14.33 5.52 0.75
N GLU A 552 -15.53 5.41 0.20
CA GLU A 552 -16.75 5.18 0.99
C GLU A 552 -16.63 3.89 1.82
N ASP A 553 -16.13 2.79 1.24
CA ASP A 553 -15.87 1.56 1.98
C ASP A 553 -14.75 1.70 3.03
N TYR A 554 -13.67 2.42 2.72
CA TYR A 554 -12.63 2.73 3.72
C TYR A 554 -13.19 3.45 4.95
N PHE A 555 -14.03 4.47 4.76
CA PHE A 555 -14.60 5.20 5.89
C PHE A 555 -15.69 4.40 6.61
N MET A 556 -16.45 3.55 5.91
CA MET A 556 -17.32 2.56 6.57
C MET A 556 -16.54 1.49 7.35
N ASP A 557 -15.30 1.16 6.96
CA ASP A 557 -14.40 0.30 7.76
C ASP A 557 -13.92 1.00 9.03
N GLN A 558 -13.78 2.33 9.02
CA GLN A 558 -13.49 3.14 10.22
C GLN A 558 -14.73 3.42 11.10
N GLY A 559 -15.91 2.89 10.73
CA GLY A 559 -17.14 3.02 11.52
C GLY A 559 -17.98 4.28 11.24
N PHE A 560 -17.69 5.02 10.18
CA PHE A 560 -18.59 6.09 9.69
C PHE A 560 -19.85 5.50 9.04
N ASP A 561 -20.98 6.23 9.10
CA ASP A 561 -22.17 5.89 8.30
C ASP A 561 -22.01 6.27 6.82
N ASP A 562 -23.00 5.95 5.97
CA ASP A 562 -22.91 6.12 4.53
C ASP A 562 -22.90 7.59 4.08
N GLU A 563 -23.60 8.50 4.77
CA GLU A 563 -23.55 9.94 4.45
C GLU A 563 -22.22 10.58 4.89
N GLN A 564 -21.70 10.18 6.05
CA GLN A 564 -20.40 10.61 6.58
C GLN A 564 -19.26 10.08 5.71
N ALA A 565 -19.29 8.79 5.36
CA ALA A 565 -18.31 8.13 4.51
C ALA A 565 -18.26 8.74 3.09
N LYS A 566 -19.42 9.00 2.47
CA LYS A 566 -19.52 9.77 1.20
C LYS A 566 -18.81 11.11 1.31
N SER A 567 -19.06 11.86 2.37
CA SER A 567 -18.51 13.22 2.52
C SER A 567 -17.00 13.21 2.74
N LEU A 568 -16.48 12.25 3.52
CA LEU A 568 -15.04 12.05 3.73
C LEU A 568 -14.34 11.52 2.47
N ALA A 569 -14.97 10.61 1.72
CA ALA A 569 -14.50 10.14 0.42
C ALA A 569 -14.36 11.29 -0.57
N LEU A 570 -15.41 12.10 -0.72
CA LEU A 570 -15.42 13.24 -1.63
C LEU A 570 -14.36 14.31 -1.25
N ALA A 571 -14.15 14.57 0.04
CA ALA A 571 -13.08 15.46 0.50
C ALA A 571 -11.68 14.89 0.24
N THR A 572 -11.53 13.58 0.33
CA THR A 572 -10.27 12.90 -0.01
C THR A 572 -9.99 13.00 -1.51
N LEU A 573 -11.02 12.84 -2.36
CA LEU A 573 -10.90 13.06 -3.81
C LEU A 573 -10.54 14.50 -4.17
N GLN A 574 -11.05 15.49 -3.43
CA GLN A 574 -10.62 16.89 -3.59
C GLN A 574 -9.10 17.06 -3.45
N THR A 575 -8.46 16.36 -2.51
CA THR A 575 -6.97 16.40 -2.38
C THR A 575 -6.22 15.70 -3.51
N ILE A 576 -6.89 14.86 -4.30
CA ILE A 576 -6.27 14.08 -5.39
C ILE A 576 -6.42 14.81 -6.73
N VAL A 577 -7.55 15.50 -6.95
CA VAL A 577 -7.85 16.16 -8.24
C VAL A 577 -7.98 17.67 -8.18
N GLY A 578 -8.07 18.30 -7.00
CA GLY A 578 -8.28 19.75 -6.86
C GLY A 578 -7.16 20.58 -7.50
N THR A 579 -5.95 20.58 -6.94
CA THR A 579 -4.81 21.29 -7.55
C THR A 579 -4.53 20.94 -9.02
N PRO A 580 -4.69 19.68 -9.49
CA PRO A 580 -4.65 19.35 -10.91
C PRO A 580 -5.81 19.89 -11.79
N LEU A 581 -7.01 20.08 -11.24
CA LEU A 581 -8.22 20.48 -11.99
C LEU A 581 -8.72 21.89 -11.64
N ASP A 582 -7.99 22.64 -10.82
CA ASP A 582 -8.20 24.02 -10.34
C ASP A 582 -8.82 24.98 -11.38
N ARG A 583 -8.40 24.87 -12.65
CA ARG A 583 -8.93 25.65 -13.78
C ARG A 583 -10.39 25.36 -14.16
N PHE A 584 -11.02 24.39 -13.50
CA PHE A 584 -12.39 23.93 -13.73
C PHE A 584 -13.29 24.11 -12.48
N GLU A 585 -12.82 24.74 -11.40
CA GLU A 585 -13.57 24.83 -10.12
C GLU A 585 -14.61 25.97 -10.02
#